data_AF-A0A3B9QFM7-F1
#
_entry.id   AF-A0A3B9QFM7-F1
#
_cell.length_a   1.000
_cell.length_b   1.000
_cell.length_c   1.000
_cell.angle_alpha   90.00
_cell.angle_beta   90.00
_cell.angle_gamma   90.00
#
_symmetry.space_group_name_H-M   'P 1'
#
loop_
_entity.id
_entity.type
_entity.pdbx_description
1 polymer ?
#
loop_
_entity_poly.entity_id
_entity_poly.type
_entity_poly.pdbx_seq_one_letter_code
_entity_poly.pdbx_strand_id
1 'polypeptide(L)' 'DEVQTGFARTGEWFAWQHHFDSTGAVRPDVVTMAKALGNGVPIGAIWAKREIAAAFQPGDHATTYGGQPLATSA' A
#
# COMPACT_ATOMS: atom_id res chain seq x y z
N ASP A 1 6.17 3.57 4.54
CA ASP A 1 4.88 3.25 5.16
C ASP A 1 3.93 4.39 4.85
N GLU A 2 2.83 4.12 4.16
CA GLU A 2 1.91 5.15 3.67
C GLU A 2 0.49 4.95 4.22
N VAL A 3 0.35 4.22 5.33
CA VAL A 3 -0.97 3.97 5.96
C VAL A 3 -1.66 5.27 6.37
N GLN A 4 -0.92 6.31 6.79
CA GLN A 4 -1.50 7.62 7.11
C GLN A 4 -1.32 8.67 6.03
N THR A 5 -0.21 8.60 5.31
CA THR A 5 0.28 9.66 4.42
C THR A 5 -0.06 9.42 2.95
N GLY A 6 -0.55 8.23 2.58
CA GLY A 6 -1.03 7.91 1.25
C GLY A 6 -2.40 8.50 0.93
N PHE A 7 -2.86 8.24 -0.30
CA PHE A 7 -4.15 8.69 -0.84
C PHE A 7 -4.34 10.20 -0.74
N ALA A 8 -3.42 10.97 -1.32
CA ALA A 8 -3.51 12.42 -1.45
C ALA A 8 -3.46 13.21 -0.13
N ARG A 9 -3.18 12.56 1.02
CA ARG A 9 -3.15 13.22 2.34
C ARG A 9 -2.18 14.40 2.38
N THR A 10 -1.06 14.30 1.70
CA THR A 10 0.03 15.29 1.74
C THR A 10 0.08 16.19 0.50
N GLY A 11 -0.93 16.11 -0.38
CA GLY A 11 -0.94 16.82 -1.67
C GLY A 11 -0.37 16.02 -2.84
N GLU A 12 0.30 14.89 -2.57
CA GLU A 12 0.71 13.87 -3.55
C GLU A 12 0.02 12.55 -3.24
N TRP A 13 -0.08 11.63 -4.21
CA TRP A 13 -0.72 10.33 -4.01
C TRP A 13 -0.11 9.54 -2.85
N PHE A 14 1.21 9.59 -2.71
CA PHE A 14 1.96 9.03 -1.58
C PHE A 14 3.02 10.03 -1.12
N ALA A 15 3.30 10.11 0.18
CA ALA A 15 4.25 11.10 0.69
C ALA A 15 5.67 10.92 0.16
N TRP A 16 6.11 9.69 -0.14
CA TRP A 16 7.41 9.45 -0.75
C TRP A 16 7.60 10.19 -2.09
N GLN A 17 6.53 10.57 -2.80
CA GLN A 17 6.60 11.29 -4.08
C GLN A 17 7.11 12.73 -3.94
N HIS A 18 6.98 13.35 -2.77
CA HIS A 18 7.61 14.66 -2.50
C HIS A 18 9.15 14.61 -2.59
N HIS A 19 9.73 13.41 -2.50
CA HIS A 19 11.16 13.16 -2.56
C HIS A 19 11.63 12.55 -3.89
N PHE A 20 10.79 12.69 -4.93
CA PHE A 20 11.14 12.36 -6.31
C PHE A 20 11.71 13.61 -7.01
N ASP A 21 13.02 13.82 -6.94
CA ASP A 21 13.68 14.94 -7.62
C ASP A 21 14.84 14.50 -8.53
N SER A 22 15.52 15.49 -9.14
CA SER A 22 16.61 15.35 -10.11
C SER A 22 17.83 14.57 -9.61
N THR A 23 17.90 14.23 -8.32
CA THR A 23 18.98 13.42 -7.74
C THR A 23 18.65 11.92 -7.69
N GLY A 24 17.39 11.54 -7.96
CA GLY A 24 16.83 10.24 -7.59
C GLY A 24 16.67 10.16 -6.07
N ALA A 25 15.70 9.47 -5.48
CA ALA A 25 15.72 8.01 -5.50
C ALA A 25 14.71 7.38 -4.53
N VAL A 26 13.70 8.09 -4.00
CA VAL A 26 12.78 7.45 -3.04
C VAL A 26 11.71 6.63 -3.78
N ARG A 27 12.12 5.51 -4.38
CA ARG A 27 11.25 4.49 -4.96
C ARG A 27 11.16 3.30 -4.00
N PRO A 28 10.14 3.22 -3.14
CA PRO A 28 10.03 2.13 -2.19
C PRO A 28 9.85 0.79 -2.89
N ASP A 29 10.50 -0.25 -2.36
CA ASP A 29 10.29 -1.63 -2.79
C ASP A 29 8.94 -2.18 -2.28
N VAL A 30 8.48 -1.65 -1.14
CA VAL A 30 7.25 -2.04 -0.45
C VAL A 30 6.53 -0.80 0.09
N VAL A 31 5.22 -0.72 -0.13
CA VAL A 31 4.33 0.31 0.39
C VAL A 31 3.19 -0.34 1.16
N THR A 32 3.05 0.02 2.43
CA THR A 32 1.92 -0.35 3.30
C THR A 32 0.81 0.68 3.18
N MET A 33 -0.44 0.22 3.07
CA MET A 33 -1.63 1.04 2.84
C MET A 33 -2.80 0.56 3.70
N ALA A 34 -3.60 1.50 4.20
CA ALA A 34 -4.89 1.26 4.87
C ALA A 34 -5.63 2.60 4.95
N LYS A 35 -6.36 2.88 6.05
CA LYS A 35 -7.10 4.14 6.32
C LYS A 35 -7.94 4.58 5.12
N ALA A 36 -7.46 5.56 4.35
CA ALA A 36 -8.16 6.11 3.19
C ALA A 36 -8.39 5.08 2.07
N LEU A 37 -7.61 3.99 2.02
CA LEU A 37 -7.77 2.90 1.06
C LEU A 37 -9.20 2.34 1.00
N GLY A 38 -9.86 2.21 2.15
CA GLY A 38 -11.24 1.68 2.21
C GLY A 38 -12.31 2.73 2.47
N ASN A 39 -11.95 4.02 2.43
CA ASN A 39 -12.87 5.13 2.69
C ASN A 39 -13.79 4.93 3.92
N GLY A 40 -13.22 4.41 5.01
CA GLY A 40 -13.95 4.10 6.26
C GLY A 40 -14.31 2.63 6.47
N VAL A 41 -14.26 1.80 5.41
CA VAL A 41 -14.39 0.34 5.51
C VAL A 41 -13.02 -0.29 5.86
N PRO A 42 -12.95 -1.28 6.77
CA PRO A 42 -11.69 -1.91 7.14
C PRO A 42 -11.01 -2.66 5.99
N ILE A 43 -9.85 -2.16 5.55
CA ILE A 43 -8.95 -2.82 4.60
C ILE A 43 -7.51 -2.33 4.80
N GLY A 44 -6.58 -3.26 4.56
CA GLY A 44 -5.16 -2.96 4.45
C GLY A 44 -4.56 -3.71 3.27
N ALA A 45 -3.50 -3.17 2.70
CA ALA A 45 -2.79 -3.74 1.58
C ALA A 45 -1.28 -3.49 1.69
N ILE A 46 -0.51 -4.40 1.11
CA ILE A 46 0.91 -4.24 0.87
C ILE A 46 1.12 -4.29 -0.64
N TRP A 47 1.67 -3.22 -1.20
CA TRP A 47 2.12 -3.20 -2.58
C TRP A 47 3.63 -3.35 -2.61
N ALA A 48 4.12 -4.41 -3.25
CA ALA A 48 5.54 -4.71 -3.32
C ALA A 48 5.96 -4.97 -4.77
N LYS A 49 7.24 -4.74 -5.05
CA LYS A 49 7.87 -5.19 -6.31
C LYS A 49 7.76 -6.72 -6.44
N ARG A 50 7.66 -7.21 -7.67
CA ARG A 50 7.37 -8.62 -7.97
C ARG A 50 8.41 -9.56 -7.37
N GLU A 51 9.69 -9.20 -7.48
CA GLU A 51 10.82 -9.96 -6.96
C GLU A 51 10.83 -10.04 -5.43
N ILE A 52 10.28 -9.04 -4.74
CA ILE A 52 10.12 -9.05 -3.27
C ILE A 52 8.88 -9.85 -2.88
N ALA A 53 7.77 -9.66 -3.58
CA ALA A 53 6.53 -10.41 -3.35
C ALA A 53 6.71 -11.92 -3.57
N ALA A 54 7.66 -12.33 -4.43
CA ALA A 54 8.00 -13.73 -4.67
C ALA A 54 8.58 -14.45 -3.44
N ALA A 55 8.94 -13.72 -2.38
CA ALA A 55 9.31 -14.33 -1.10
C ALA A 55 8.15 -15.09 -0.44
N PHE A 56 6.89 -14.68 -0.70
CA PHE A 56 5.72 -15.43 -0.23
C PHE A 56 5.41 -16.60 -1.15
N GLN A 57 5.30 -17.78 -0.55
CA GLN A 57 4.81 -19.00 -1.17
C GLN A 57 3.34 -19.25 -0.76
N PRO A 58 2.62 -20.12 -1.49
CA PRO A 58 1.27 -20.50 -1.12
C PRO A 58 1.19 -21.00 0.34
N GLY A 59 0.44 -20.29 1.17
CA GLY A 59 0.26 -20.61 2.60
C GLY A 59 1.01 -19.70 3.58
N ASP A 60 2.00 -18.93 3.13
CA ASP A 60 2.80 -18.06 4.02
C ASP A 60 2.02 -16.84 4.52
N HIS A 61 1.06 -16.39 3.73
CA HIS A 61 0.20 -15.26 4.05
C HIS A 61 -1.25 -15.61 3.76
N ALA A 62 -2.09 -15.47 4.79
CA ALA A 62 -3.52 -15.70 4.68
C ALA A 62 -4.26 -14.77 5.64
N THR A 63 -5.54 -14.55 5.34
CA THR A 63 -6.42 -13.73 6.15
C THR A 63 -7.86 -14.20 5.93
N THR A 64 -8.63 -14.31 7.02
CA THR A 64 -10.04 -14.69 6.94
C THR A 64 -10.89 -13.59 6.31
N TYR A 65 -10.53 -12.33 6.54
CA TYR A 65 -11.36 -11.16 6.16
C TYR A 65 -10.67 -10.19 5.19
N GLY A 66 -9.37 -10.34 4.91
CA GLY A 66 -8.67 -9.43 4.02
C GLY A 66 -9.09 -9.62 2.56
N GLY A 67 -9.15 -8.50 1.83
CA GLY A 67 -9.58 -8.50 0.43
C GLY A 67 -11.05 -8.87 0.21
N GLN A 68 -11.88 -8.84 1.26
CA GLN A 68 -13.29 -9.23 1.14
C GLN A 68 -14.10 -8.26 0.24
N PRO A 69 -15.18 -8.74 -0.43
CA PRO A 69 -15.86 -7.98 -1.49
C PRO A 69 -16.41 -6.61 -1.09
N LEU A 70 -16.97 -6.46 0.12
CA LEU A 70 -17.49 -5.17 0.58
C LEU A 70 -16.37 -4.14 0.70
N ALA A 71 -15.23 -4.52 1.27
CA ALA A 71 -14.12 -3.60 1.47
C ALA A 71 -13.38 -3.25 0.18
N THR A 72 -13.39 -4.14 -0.82
CA THR A 72 -12.79 -3.89 -2.13
C THR A 72 -13.70 -3.14 -3.10
N SER A 73 -15.02 -3.09 -2.81
CA SER A 73 -15.99 -2.28 -3.56
C SER A 73 -16.10 -0.82 -3.11
N ALA A 74 -15.57 -0.50 -1.92
CA ALA A 74 -15.57 0.83 -1.32
C ALA A 74 -14.50 1.73 -1.95
#